data_AF-A0A1A8KHT7-F1
#
_entry.id   AF-A0A1A8KHT7-F1
#
_cell.length_a   1.000
_cell.length_b   1.000
_cell.length_c   1.000
_cell.angle_alpha   90.00
_cell.angle_beta   90.00
_cell.angle_gamma   90.00
#
_symmetry.space_group_name_H-M   'P 1'
#
loop_
_entity.id
_entity.type
_entity.pdbx_description
1 polymer ?
#
loop_
_entity_poly.entity_id
_entity_poly.type
_entity_poly.pdbx_seq_one_letter_code
_entity_poly.pdbx_strand_id
1 'polypeptide(L)'
;AARDSRRQTRVIRTGRDRGSGLLGSQPQPVIPASVIPEELITQAQVVLQGKSRSVIIRELQRTNLDVNLAVNNLLSRDDEDGDDGDDTASESYLP
;
A
#
# COMPACT_ATOMS: atom_id res chain seq x y z
N ALA A 1 32.09 46.57 -4.78
CA ALA A 1 31.03 45.66 -4.28
C ALA A 1 30.45 44.89 -5.46
N ALA A 2 29.90 43.70 -5.21
CA ALA A 2 29.23 42.80 -6.17
C ALA A 2 30.11 41.75 -6.88
N ARG A 3 30.20 40.56 -6.26
CA ARG A 3 30.20 39.28 -6.98
C ARG A 3 29.30 38.29 -6.25
N ASP A 4 28.02 38.43 -6.56
CA ASP A 4 26.96 37.43 -6.67
C ASP A 4 27.32 36.00 -6.19
N SER A 5 26.99 35.70 -4.93
CA SER A 5 26.95 34.35 -4.39
C SER A 5 25.77 33.59 -5.02
N ARG A 6 25.93 33.07 -6.23
CA ARG A 6 24.97 32.12 -6.80
C ARG A 6 25.05 30.82 -6.03
N ARG A 7 24.17 30.72 -5.03
CA ARG A 7 23.79 29.50 -4.34
C ARG A 7 23.33 28.52 -5.42
N GLN A 8 24.23 27.65 -5.84
CA GLN A 8 23.93 26.56 -6.76
C GLN A 8 23.17 25.51 -5.95
N THR A 9 21.87 25.77 -5.78
CA THR A 9 20.91 24.88 -5.13
C THR A 9 20.77 23.64 -6.00
N ARG A 10 21.63 22.65 -5.78
CA ARG A 10 21.53 21.35 -6.44
C ARG A 10 20.35 20.59 -5.83
N VAL A 11 19.18 20.79 -6.41
CA VAL A 11 18.01 19.94 -6.18
C VAL A 11 18.32 18.55 -6.75
N ILE A 12 18.72 17.62 -5.89
CA ILE A 12 18.79 16.20 -6.26
C ILE A 12 17.36 15.69 -6.26
N ARG A 13 16.67 15.84 -7.40
CA ARG A 13 15.53 14.98 -7.73
C ARG A 13 16.12 13.63 -8.10
N THR A 14 16.30 12.75 -7.12
CA THR A 14 16.36 11.32 -7.40
C THR A 14 14.96 10.95 -7.88
N GLY A 15 14.76 11.05 -9.19
CA GLY A 15 13.71 10.30 -9.86
C GLY A 15 13.90 8.86 -9.43
N ARG A 16 12.99 8.37 -8.59
CA ARG A 16 12.84 6.95 -8.33
C ARG A 16 12.20 6.37 -9.59
N ASP A 17 13.03 6.31 -10.63
CA ASP A 17 12.89 5.35 -11.70
C ASP A 17 12.99 3.97 -11.03
N ARG A 18 11.85 3.49 -10.55
CA ARG A 18 11.63 2.07 -10.33
C ARG A 18 10.94 1.56 -11.59
N GLY A 19 11.65 1.64 -12.70
CA GLY A 19 11.59 0.59 -13.70
C GLY A 19 12.00 -0.73 -13.05
N SER A 20 11.05 -1.39 -12.41
CA SER A 20 11.05 -2.83 -12.18
C SER A 20 9.76 -3.30 -12.83
N GLY A 21 9.75 -3.52 -14.15
CA GLY A 21 10.57 -4.56 -14.74
C GLY A 21 9.75 -5.83 -14.66
N LEU A 22 9.20 -6.22 -15.80
CA LEU A 22 8.43 -7.43 -16.08
C LEU A 22 9.31 -8.69 -15.90
N LEU A 23 9.92 -8.87 -14.73
CA LEU A 23 10.85 -9.94 -14.42
C LEU A 23 10.23 -10.91 -13.42
N GLY A 24 9.72 -12.02 -13.95
CA GLY A 24 9.55 -13.26 -13.21
C GLY A 24 8.39 -13.27 -12.24
N SER A 25 7.25 -13.78 -12.70
CA SER A 25 6.25 -14.44 -11.85
C SER A 25 6.86 -15.70 -11.21
N GLN A 26 7.94 -15.54 -10.43
CA GLN A 26 8.27 -16.52 -9.44
C GLN A 26 7.14 -16.41 -8.41
N PRO A 27 6.36 -17.47 -8.15
CA PRO A 27 5.42 -17.44 -7.06
C PRO A 27 6.25 -17.23 -5.80
N GLN A 28 6.30 -15.99 -5.30
CA GLN A 28 6.84 -15.76 -3.97
C GLN A 28 6.04 -16.67 -3.04
N PRO A 29 6.69 -17.36 -2.09
CA PRO A 29 6.00 -18.21 -1.15
C PRO A 29 4.96 -17.36 -0.41
N VAL A 30 3.70 -17.47 -0.85
CA VAL A 30 2.59 -16.75 -0.27
C VAL A 30 2.28 -17.43 1.05
N ILE A 31 2.45 -16.69 2.14
CA ILE A 31 2.09 -17.16 3.47
C ILE A 31 0.59 -17.47 3.46
N PRO A 32 0.14 -18.71 3.77
CA PRO A 32 -1.27 -19.03 3.78
C PRO A 32 -2.04 -18.09 4.73
N ALA A 33 -3.25 -17.67 4.35
CA ALA A 33 -4.04 -16.77 5.19
C ALA A 33 -4.36 -17.38 6.57
N SER A 34 -4.40 -18.72 6.67
CA SER A 34 -4.65 -19.46 7.91
C SER A 34 -3.51 -19.39 8.93
N VAL A 35 -2.29 -19.05 8.52
CA VAL A 35 -1.13 -18.97 9.43
C VAL A 35 -0.82 -17.54 9.88
N ILE A 36 -1.58 -16.56 9.38
CA ILE A 36 -1.44 -15.15 9.78
C ILE A 36 -2.07 -14.99 11.17
N PRO A 37 -1.31 -14.54 12.18
CA PRO A 37 -1.86 -14.33 13.52
C PRO A 37 -2.94 -13.26 13.54
N GLU A 38 -4.06 -13.53 14.23
CA GLU A 38 -5.18 -12.58 14.36
C GLU A 38 -4.78 -11.25 15.00
N GLU A 39 -3.79 -11.29 15.91
CA GLU A 39 -3.26 -10.10 16.56
C GLU A 39 -2.68 -9.10 15.55
N LEU A 40 -1.98 -9.57 14.51
CA LEU A 40 -1.42 -8.69 13.47
C LEU A 40 -2.51 -8.06 12.61
N ILE A 41 -3.55 -8.84 12.31
CA ILE A 41 -4.71 -8.37 11.57
C ILE A 41 -5.43 -7.29 12.38
N THR A 42 -5.65 -7.54 13.67
CA THR A 42 -6.32 -6.62 14.60
C THR A 42 -5.52 -5.32 14.77
N GLN A 43 -4.21 -5.41 14.94
CA GLN A 43 -3.32 -4.23 15.03
C GLN A 43 -3.43 -3.35 13.80
N ALA A 44 -3.41 -3.94 12.59
CA ALA A 44 -3.58 -3.19 11.36
C ALA A 44 -5.00 -2.60 11.24
N GLN A 45 -6.03 -3.33 11.66
CA GLN A 45 -7.44 -2.92 11.55
C GLN A 45 -7.80 -1.75 12.48
N VAL A 46 -7.13 -1.61 13.63
CA VAL A 46 -7.29 -0.45 14.53
C VAL A 46 -6.80 0.83 13.87
N VAL A 47 -5.71 0.77 13.09
CA VAL A 47 -5.12 1.92 12.40
C VAL A 47 -5.84 2.21 11.08
N LEU A 48 -6.20 1.16 10.34
CA LEU A 48 -6.82 1.21 9.02
C LEU A 48 -8.35 1.10 9.11
N GLN A 49 -8.98 2.01 9.82
CA GLN A 49 -10.44 1.99 10.00
C GLN A 49 -11.14 2.07 8.63
N GLY A 50 -12.12 1.19 8.41
CA GLY A 50 -12.87 1.11 7.15
C GLY A 50 -12.29 0.14 6.11
N LYS A 51 -11.05 -0.34 6.25
CA LYS A 51 -10.50 -1.37 5.34
C LYS A 51 -11.02 -2.76 5.67
N SER A 52 -11.23 -3.54 4.61
CA SER A 52 -11.63 -4.95 4.75
C SER A 52 -10.48 -5.82 5.25
N ARG A 53 -10.82 -6.83 6.05
CA ARG A 53 -9.87 -7.82 6.60
C ARG A 53 -9.10 -8.54 5.48
N SER A 54 -9.76 -8.80 4.35
CA SER A 54 -9.16 -9.42 3.16
C SER A 54 -8.03 -8.59 2.55
N VAL A 55 -8.16 -7.26 2.54
CA VAL A 55 -7.11 -6.34 2.06
C VAL A 55 -5.91 -6.35 3.01
N ILE A 56 -6.16 -6.27 4.31
CA ILE A 56 -5.13 -6.34 5.35
C ILE A 56 -4.35 -7.66 5.26
N ILE A 57 -5.05 -8.80 5.15
CA ILE A 57 -4.44 -10.12 4.99
C ILE A 57 -3.55 -10.18 3.75
N ARG A 58 -4.05 -9.69 2.61
CA ARG A 58 -3.32 -9.73 1.35
C ARG A 58 -2.04 -8.89 1.42
N GLU A 59 -2.07 -7.77 2.13
CA GLU A 59 -0.88 -6.94 2.32
C GLU A 59 0.10 -7.57 3.31
N LEU A 60 -0.38 -8.14 4.43
CA LEU A 60 0.47 -8.89 5.37
C LEU A 60 1.17 -10.08 4.70
N GLN A 61 0.52 -10.74 3.74
CA GLN A 61 1.17 -11.79 2.94
C GLN A 61 2.30 -11.24 2.06
N ARG A 62 2.10 -10.08 1.44
CA ARG A 62 3.10 -9.41 0.58
C ARG A 62 4.27 -8.85 1.37
N THR A 63 4.02 -8.37 2.58
CA THR A 63 5.03 -7.80 3.47
C THR A 63 5.66 -8.82 4.40
N ASN A 64 5.37 -10.12 4.19
CA ASN A 64 5.93 -11.21 4.96
C ASN A 64 5.67 -11.06 6.48
N LEU A 65 4.42 -10.69 6.83
CA LEU A 65 3.90 -10.43 8.18
C LEU A 65 4.45 -9.17 8.87
N ASP A 66 5.09 -8.26 8.13
CA ASP A 66 5.44 -6.94 8.66
C ASP A 66 4.21 -6.04 8.70
N VAL A 67 3.67 -5.82 9.92
CA VAL A 67 2.48 -5.01 10.17
C VAL A 67 2.72 -3.53 9.87
N ASN A 68 3.91 -3.01 10.17
CA ASN A 68 4.22 -1.59 9.96
C ASN A 68 4.32 -1.31 8.47
N LEU A 69 5.00 -2.18 7.72
CA LEU A 69 5.10 -2.04 6.28
C LEU A 69 3.73 -2.18 5.62
N ALA A 70 2.91 -3.15 6.06
CA ALA A 70 1.55 -3.33 5.53
C ALA A 70 0.67 -2.10 5.80
N VAL A 71 0.69 -1.57 7.03
CA VAL A 71 -0.05 -0.36 7.39
C VAL A 71 0.43 0.84 6.58
N ASN A 72 1.74 1.05 6.45
CA ASN A 72 2.27 2.16 5.66
C ASN A 72 1.87 2.08 4.19
N ASN A 73 1.90 0.87 3.58
CA ASN A 73 1.46 0.66 2.20
C ASN A 73 -0.03 0.94 2.02
N LEU A 74 -0.84 0.57 3.02
CA LEU A 74 -2.30 0.71 3.00
C LEU A 74 -2.77 2.14 3.28
N LEU A 75 -2.09 2.87 4.17
CA LEU A 75 -2.34 4.29 4.45
C LEU A 75 -1.93 5.17 3.25
N SER A 76 -0.72 4.94 2.71
CA SER A 76 -0.22 5.74 1.57
C SER A 76 -1.15 5.65 0.35
N ARG A 77 -1.87 4.54 0.20
CA ARG A 77 -2.86 4.33 -0.86
C ARG A 77 -4.22 4.97 -0.54
N ASP A 78 -4.68 4.95 0.71
CA ASP A 78 -5.93 5.64 1.09
C ASP A 78 -5.81 7.16 1.02
N ASP A 79 -4.61 7.70 1.23
CA ASP A 79 -4.35 9.13 1.06
C ASP A 79 -4.37 9.56 -0.44
N GLU A 80 -4.23 8.61 -1.38
CA GLU A 80 -4.29 8.85 -2.84
C GLU A 80 -5.64 8.48 -3.46
N ASP A 81 -6.30 7.41 -2.97
CA ASP A 81 -7.62 6.93 -3.39
C ASP A 81 -8.71 7.32 -2.37
N GLY A 82 -8.89 8.62 -2.15
CA GLY A 82 -10.01 9.16 -1.34
C GLY A 82 -11.42 8.89 -1.90
N ASP A 83 -11.57 7.95 -2.83
CA ASP A 83 -12.81 7.58 -3.51
C ASP A 83 -12.64 6.20 -4.18
N ASP A 84 -12.56 5.10 -3.41
CA ASP A 84 -13.12 3.84 -3.92
C ASP A 84 -14.52 3.77 -3.33
N GLY A 85 -15.41 4.47 -4.03
CA GLY A 85 -16.83 4.44 -3.83
C GLY A 85 -17.33 3.01 -3.72
N ASP A 86 -18.28 2.85 -2.82
CA ASP A 86 -19.26 1.79 -2.80
C ASP A 86 -19.96 1.69 -4.16
N ASP A 87 -19.28 1.11 -5.15
CA ASP A 87 -19.85 0.78 -6.46
C ASP A 87 -19.37 -0.63 -6.85
N THR A 88 -19.95 -1.62 -6.18
CA THR A 88 -20.12 -2.94 -6.80
C THR A 88 -21.51 -3.46 -6.46
N ALA A 89 -22.46 -2.91 -7.19
CA ALA A 89 -23.62 -3.57 -7.78
C ALA A 89 -23.86 -5.04 -7.43
N SER A 90 -25.08 -5.33 -6.99
CA SER A 90 -25.86 -6.39 -7.63
C SER A 90 -27.35 -6.11 -7.48
N GLU A 91 -27.93 -5.63 -8.58
CA GLU A 91 -29.22 -6.04 -9.13
C GLU A 91 -30.16 -6.79 -8.17
N SER A 92 -31.25 -6.11 -7.78
CA SER A 92 -32.51 -6.79 -7.50
C SER A 92 -33.63 -6.05 -8.22
N TYR A 93 -33.55 -6.07 -9.55
CA TYR A 93 -34.71 -5.97 -10.41
C TYR A 93 -35.51 -7.27 -10.26
N LEU A 94 -36.66 -7.23 -9.60
CA LEU A 94 -37.74 -8.19 -9.80
C LEU A 94 -39.08 -7.43 -9.83
N PRO A 95 -40.00 -7.82 -10.73
CA PRO A 95 -41.07 -6.99 -11.31
C PRO A 95 -42.27 -6.74 -10.40
#